data_AF-B5JXW1-F1
#
_entry.id   AF-B5JXW1-F1
#
_cell.length_a   1.000
_cell.length_b   1.000
_cell.length_c   1.000
_cell.angle_alpha   90.00
_cell.angle_beta   90.00
_cell.angle_gamma   90.00
#
_symmetry.space_group_name_H-M   'P 1'
#
loop_
_entity.id
_entity.type
_entity.pdbx_description
1 polymer ?
#
loop_
_entity_poly.entity_id
_entity_poly.type
_entity_poly.pdbx_seq_one_letter_code
_entity_poly.pdbx_strand_id
1 'polypeptide(L)'
;MKNLSDNTVRLSALAAVILFAALYRVLPHPPNIAPVAAMALFAGAHFRDWRIALAAPISAMLISDFLIGLHSTLIFVYAGMAATVGIGCLLRRHYNGSTIIVGSLASSTLFYLITNFGSWLGSPFYTQNASGLFSAYIAGIPFYQYSVIGDLAFAGIFFGAYNLAARHGTRTKASSL
;
A
#
# COMPACT_ATOMS: atom_id res chain seq x y z
N MET A 1 -9.85 -16.97 25.75
CA MET A 1 -9.01 -17.65 24.73
C MET A 1 -9.40 -17.34 23.26
N LYS A 2 -10.22 -16.31 22.97
CA LYS A 2 -10.61 -15.93 21.58
C LYS A 2 -9.47 -15.27 20.76
N ASN A 3 -8.38 -14.79 21.40
CA ASN A 3 -7.41 -13.88 20.79
C ASN A 3 -6.19 -14.51 20.09
N LEU A 4 -5.80 -15.75 20.40
CA LEU A 4 -4.53 -16.28 19.89
C LEU A 4 -4.62 -16.70 18.41
N SER A 5 -5.69 -17.41 18.00
CA SER A 5 -5.85 -17.83 16.60
C SER A 5 -6.10 -16.67 15.64
N ASP A 6 -6.87 -15.67 16.06
CA ASP A 6 -7.14 -14.49 15.24
C ASP A 6 -5.88 -13.66 15.04
N ASN A 7 -5.03 -13.53 16.07
CA ASN A 7 -3.73 -12.89 15.92
C ASN A 7 -2.80 -13.68 15.00
N THR A 8 -2.78 -15.02 15.07
CA THR A 8 -1.96 -15.85 14.17
C THR A 8 -2.43 -15.75 12.72
N VAL A 9 -3.73 -15.80 12.44
CA VAL A 9 -4.29 -15.63 11.08
C VAL A 9 -3.95 -14.24 10.54
N ARG A 10 -4.07 -13.22 11.38
CA ARG A 10 -3.74 -11.85 11.00
C ARG A 10 -2.26 -11.65 10.71
N LEU A 11 -1.38 -12.11 11.59
CA LEU A 11 0.06 -12.01 11.40
C LEU A 11 0.53 -12.80 10.16
N SER A 12 -0.01 -14.00 9.92
CA SER A 12 0.32 -14.80 8.74
C SER A 12 -0.19 -14.16 7.44
N ALA A 13 -1.43 -13.64 7.42
CA ALA A 13 -1.94 -12.90 6.26
C ALA A 13 -1.09 -11.66 5.96
N LEU A 14 -0.68 -10.93 6.99
CA LEU A 14 0.19 -9.76 6.86
C LEU A 14 1.56 -10.14 6.31
N ALA A 15 2.20 -11.18 6.86
CA ALA A 15 3.47 -11.68 6.36
C ALA A 15 3.36 -12.12 4.88
N ALA A 16 2.28 -12.80 4.51
CA ALA A 16 2.02 -13.22 3.13
C ALA A 16 1.86 -12.02 2.19
N VAL A 17 1.09 -11.00 2.59
CA VAL A 17 0.92 -9.77 1.80
C VAL A 17 2.25 -9.04 1.61
N ILE A 18 3.06 -8.94 2.67
CA ILE A 18 4.39 -8.29 2.63
C ILE A 18 5.33 -9.03 1.68
N LEU A 19 5.43 -10.36 1.84
CA LEU A 19 6.28 -11.20 0.99
C LEU A 19 5.83 -11.13 -0.47
N PHE A 20 4.52 -11.24 -0.71
CA PHE A 20 3.96 -11.13 -2.06
C PHE A 20 4.29 -9.76 -2.68
N ALA A 21 4.12 -8.67 -1.93
CA ALA A 21 4.39 -7.34 -2.44
C ALA A 21 5.88 -7.09 -2.74
N ALA A 22 6.77 -7.58 -1.87
CA ALA A 22 8.22 -7.50 -2.09
C ALA A 22 8.65 -8.33 -3.32
N LEU A 23 8.16 -9.57 -3.44
CA LEU A 23 8.49 -10.44 -4.58
C LEU A 23 7.93 -9.90 -5.90
N TYR A 24 6.70 -9.37 -5.88
CA TYR A 24 6.07 -8.81 -7.06
C TYR A 24 6.88 -7.65 -7.63
N ARG A 25 7.52 -6.83 -6.79
CA ARG A 25 8.40 -5.73 -7.22
C ARG A 25 9.69 -6.17 -7.91
N VAL A 26 10.18 -7.37 -7.61
CA VAL A 26 11.42 -7.90 -8.21
C VAL A 26 11.13 -8.51 -9.58
N LEU A 27 9.90 -8.98 -9.80
CA LEU A 27 9.46 -9.56 -11.07
C LEU A 27 9.19 -8.46 -12.11
N PRO A 28 9.31 -8.75 -13.42
CA PRO A 28 8.89 -7.84 -14.46
C PRO A 28 7.38 -7.58 -14.34
N HIS A 29 7.03 -6.36 -13.94
CA HIS A 29 5.64 -5.93 -13.78
C HIS A 29 5.40 -4.61 -14.50
N PRO A 30 4.15 -4.30 -14.90
CA PRO A 30 3.84 -3.00 -15.47
C PRO A 30 4.19 -1.87 -14.49
N PRO A 31 4.63 -0.70 -14.99
CA PRO A 31 4.98 0.42 -14.13
C PRO A 31 3.77 0.83 -13.29
N ASN A 32 4.00 1.03 -11.99
CA ASN A 32 2.99 1.46 -11.01
C ASN A 32 1.75 0.57 -10.81
N ILE A 33 1.65 -0.58 -11.49
CA ILE A 33 0.74 -1.66 -11.09
C ILE A 33 1.48 -2.51 -10.08
N ALA A 34 1.58 -2.06 -8.83
CA ALA A 34 2.27 -2.79 -7.78
C ALA A 34 1.43 -2.81 -6.49
N PRO A 35 1.45 -3.90 -5.71
CA PRO A 35 0.65 -4.06 -4.49
C PRO A 35 1.09 -3.19 -3.29
N VAL A 36 1.93 -2.17 -3.51
CA VAL A 36 2.66 -1.45 -2.46
C VAL A 36 1.74 -0.54 -1.65
N ALA A 37 0.92 0.28 -2.30
CA ALA A 37 -0.05 1.15 -1.62
C ALA A 37 -1.21 0.33 -1.04
N ALA A 38 -1.71 -0.68 -1.75
CA ALA A 38 -2.67 -1.65 -1.20
C ALA A 38 -2.17 -2.34 0.09
N MET A 39 -0.90 -2.79 0.11
CA MET A 39 -0.28 -3.37 1.31
C MET A 39 -0.19 -2.35 2.45
N ALA A 40 0.21 -1.12 2.17
CA ALA A 40 0.30 -0.07 3.19
C ALA A 40 -1.07 0.27 3.79
N LEU A 41 -2.09 0.38 2.95
CA LEU A 41 -3.47 0.60 3.37
C LEU A 41 -3.96 -0.55 4.24
N PHE A 42 -3.71 -1.79 3.80
CA PHE A 42 -4.02 -3.01 4.54
C PHE A 42 -3.31 -3.07 5.90
N ALA A 43 -2.02 -2.73 5.94
CA ALA A 43 -1.23 -2.69 7.17
C ALA A 43 -1.77 -1.65 8.16
N GLY A 44 -2.11 -0.44 7.70
CA GLY A 44 -2.69 0.61 8.53
C GLY A 44 -4.05 0.25 9.13
N ALA A 45 -4.93 -0.34 8.32
CA ALA A 45 -6.25 -0.82 8.75
C ALA A 45 -6.13 -2.04 9.68
N HIS A 46 -5.12 -2.86 9.43
CA HIS A 46 -4.57 -3.96 10.20
C HIS A 46 -4.12 -3.57 11.61
N PHE A 47 -2.83 -3.25 11.71
CA PHE A 47 -2.03 -3.16 12.93
C PHE A 47 -2.56 -2.16 13.95
N ARG A 48 -2.53 -2.50 15.23
CA ARG A 48 -2.97 -1.59 16.29
C ARG A 48 -1.93 -0.49 16.56
N ASP A 49 -0.66 -0.83 16.45
CA ASP A 49 0.47 0.09 16.53
C ASP A 49 0.83 0.59 15.11
N TRP A 50 0.82 1.91 14.92
CA TRP A 50 1.15 2.55 13.65
C TRP A 50 2.61 2.35 13.25
N ARG A 51 3.51 2.17 14.22
CA ARG A 51 4.94 1.95 13.96
C ARG A 51 5.15 0.62 13.25
N ILE A 52 4.44 -0.42 13.70
CA ILE A 52 4.46 -1.74 13.07
C ILE A 52 3.78 -1.69 11.71
N ALA A 53 2.65 -0.96 11.61
CA ALA A 53 1.96 -0.74 10.35
C ALA A 53 2.84 -0.08 9.28
N LEU A 54 3.74 0.81 9.70
CA LEU A 54 4.69 1.50 8.84
C LEU A 54 5.94 0.66 8.54
N ALA A 55 6.45 -0.06 9.53
CA ALA A 55 7.67 -0.86 9.38
C ALA A 55 7.52 -1.92 8.28
N ALA A 56 6.36 -2.56 8.17
CA ALA A 56 6.10 -3.58 7.16
C ALA A 56 6.30 -3.07 5.71
N PRO A 57 5.54 -2.07 5.23
CA PRO A 57 5.71 -1.53 3.89
C PRO A 57 7.09 -0.91 3.64
N ILE A 58 7.63 -0.20 4.63
CA ILE A 58 8.94 0.46 4.50
C ILE A 58 10.07 -0.56 4.36
N SER A 59 10.02 -1.66 5.13
CA SER A 59 11.03 -2.72 5.03
C SER A 59 10.97 -3.42 3.68
N ALA A 60 9.76 -3.71 3.18
CA ALA A 60 9.58 -4.32 1.86
C ALA A 60 10.11 -3.42 0.73
N MET A 61 9.85 -2.11 0.82
CA MET A 61 10.39 -1.13 -0.11
C MET A 61 11.91 -1.05 -0.03
N LEU A 62 12.47 -0.91 1.16
CA LEU A 62 13.91 -0.80 1.35
C LEU A 62 14.67 -1.99 0.78
N ILE A 63 14.20 -3.22 1.06
CA ILE A 63 14.79 -4.45 0.51
C ILE A 63 14.72 -4.45 -1.02
N SER A 64 13.57 -4.09 -1.59
CA SER A 64 13.38 -4.07 -3.05
C SER A 64 14.23 -2.99 -3.71
N ASP A 65 14.35 -1.81 -3.09
CA ASP A 65 15.12 -0.68 -3.61
C ASP A 65 16.64 -0.98 -3.60
N PHE A 66 17.13 -1.79 -2.65
CA PHE A 66 18.51 -2.29 -2.69
C PHE A 66 18.79 -3.22 -3.88
N LEU A 67 17.78 -3.92 -4.40
CA LEU A 67 17.90 -4.80 -5.56
C LEU A 67 17.72 -4.06 -6.89
N ILE A 68 16.83 -3.06 -6.92
CA ILE A 68 16.44 -2.32 -8.14
C ILE A 68 17.35 -1.09 -8.35
N GLY A 69 17.81 -0.45 -7.29
CA GLY A 69 18.65 0.74 -7.30
C GLY A 69 18.05 1.91 -6.52
N LEU A 70 18.91 2.68 -5.85
CA LEU A 70 18.52 3.85 -5.06
C LEU A 70 18.48 5.12 -5.93
N HIS A 71 17.50 6.00 -5.69
CA HIS A 71 17.34 7.25 -6.45
C HIS A 71 16.95 8.44 -5.54
N SER A 72 17.16 9.67 -6.04
CA SER A 72 16.99 10.91 -5.26
C SER A 72 15.55 11.17 -4.80
N THR A 73 14.55 10.61 -5.50
CA THR A 73 13.13 10.81 -5.19
C THR A 73 12.56 9.80 -4.18
N LEU A 74 13.37 8.87 -3.65
CA LEU A 74 12.92 7.85 -2.70
C LEU A 74 12.21 8.45 -1.49
N ILE A 75 12.69 9.57 -0.95
CA ILE A 75 12.05 10.20 0.22
C ILE A 75 10.56 10.50 0.00
N PHE A 76 10.17 10.87 -1.23
CA PHE A 76 8.77 11.13 -1.59
C PHE A 76 7.96 9.84 -1.73
N VAL A 77 8.58 8.76 -2.20
CA VAL A 77 7.94 7.44 -2.26
C VAL A 77 7.63 6.95 -0.84
N TYR A 78 8.60 7.08 0.08
CA TYR A 78 8.44 6.66 1.48
C TYR A 78 7.45 7.55 2.22
N ALA A 79 7.42 8.85 1.93
CA ALA A 79 6.40 9.76 2.44
C ALA A 79 4.99 9.39 1.93
N GLY A 80 4.86 9.07 0.64
CA GLY A 80 3.61 8.58 0.06
C GLY A 80 3.13 7.30 0.74
N MET A 81 4.03 6.34 0.96
CA MET A 81 3.73 5.12 1.71
C MET A 81 3.25 5.40 3.13
N ALA A 82 3.94 6.28 3.85
CA ALA A 82 3.56 6.65 5.21
C ALA A 82 2.17 7.29 5.25
N ALA A 83 1.86 8.14 4.27
CA ALA A 83 0.54 8.72 4.13
C ALA A 83 -0.55 7.67 3.86
N THR A 84 -0.27 6.69 3.00
CA THR A 84 -1.16 5.54 2.74
C THR A 84 -1.41 4.69 4.00
N VAL A 85 -0.36 4.42 4.79
CA VAL A 85 -0.53 3.76 6.11
C VAL A 85 -1.41 4.60 7.03
N GLY A 86 -1.23 5.92 7.03
CA GLY A 86 -2.06 6.87 7.76
C GLY A 86 -3.54 6.76 7.38
N ILE A 87 -3.85 6.74 6.08
CA ILE A 87 -5.23 6.51 5.59
C ILE A 87 -5.76 5.17 6.11
N GLY A 88 -4.98 4.10 6.02
CA GLY A 88 -5.37 2.79 6.56
C GLY A 88 -5.68 2.85 8.06
N CYS A 89 -4.86 3.55 8.84
CA CYS A 89 -5.08 3.74 10.27
C CYS A 89 -6.41 4.45 10.57
N LEU A 90 -6.80 5.42 9.75
CA LEU A 90 -8.09 6.12 9.88
C LEU A 90 -9.27 5.18 9.59
N LEU A 91 -9.14 4.26 8.64
CA LEU A 91 -10.20 3.31 8.28
C LEU A 91 -10.38 2.17 9.29
N ARG A 92 -9.36 1.90 10.12
CA ARG A 92 -9.30 0.77 11.07
C ARG A 92 -10.57 0.51 11.85
N ARG A 93 -11.24 1.56 12.35
CA ARG A 93 -12.43 1.41 13.22
C ARG A 93 -13.68 0.94 12.47
N HIS A 94 -13.81 1.28 11.19
CA HIS A 94 -15.05 1.09 10.43
C HIS A 94 -14.80 0.69 8.97
N TYR A 95 -13.79 -0.13 8.70
CA TYR A 95 -13.53 -0.54 7.33
C TYR A 95 -14.59 -1.52 6.83
N ASN A 96 -15.13 -1.22 5.65
CA ASN A 96 -16.04 -2.01 4.83
C ASN A 96 -15.66 -1.83 3.34
N GLY A 97 -16.36 -2.51 2.43
CA GLY A 97 -16.07 -2.46 0.99
C GLY A 97 -15.98 -1.04 0.43
N SER A 98 -16.93 -0.17 0.76
CA SER A 98 -16.94 1.23 0.30
C SER A 98 -15.76 2.03 0.83
N THR A 99 -15.44 1.88 2.12
CA THR A 99 -14.28 2.58 2.70
C THR A 99 -12.94 2.05 2.16
N ILE A 100 -12.86 0.79 1.74
CA ILE A 100 -11.67 0.23 1.10
C ILE A 100 -11.49 0.88 -0.27
N ILE A 101 -12.56 0.99 -1.07
CA ILE A 101 -12.52 1.66 -2.38
C ILE A 101 -12.09 3.12 -2.22
N VAL A 102 -12.73 3.87 -1.32
CA VAL A 102 -12.38 5.27 -1.05
C VAL A 102 -10.95 5.38 -0.53
N GLY A 103 -10.55 4.49 0.38
CA GLY A 103 -9.21 4.43 0.93
C GLY A 103 -8.13 4.17 -0.12
N SER A 104 -8.36 3.23 -1.04
CA SER A 104 -7.48 2.95 -2.16
C SER A 104 -7.36 4.17 -3.08
N LEU A 105 -8.49 4.76 -3.50
CA LEU A 105 -8.47 5.96 -4.35
C LEU A 105 -7.75 7.14 -3.70
N ALA A 106 -8.02 7.41 -2.42
CA ALA A 106 -7.34 8.46 -1.67
C ALA A 106 -5.84 8.18 -1.55
N SER A 107 -5.47 6.91 -1.34
CA SER A 107 -4.07 6.49 -1.24
C SER A 107 -3.33 6.66 -2.57
N SER A 108 -3.88 6.17 -3.68
CA SER A 108 -3.29 6.34 -5.01
C SER A 108 -3.17 7.81 -5.38
N THR A 109 -4.20 8.62 -5.07
CA THR A 109 -4.20 10.07 -5.35
C THR A 109 -3.10 10.77 -4.57
N LEU A 110 -3.02 10.53 -3.26
CA LEU A 110 -2.04 11.19 -2.40
C LEU A 110 -0.62 10.75 -2.74
N PHE A 111 -0.42 9.46 -3.01
CA PHE A 111 0.86 8.92 -3.45
C PHE A 111 1.30 9.55 -4.78
N TYR A 112 0.39 9.66 -5.76
CA TYR A 112 0.64 10.33 -7.03
C TYR A 112 1.06 11.79 -6.84
N LEU A 113 0.33 12.55 -6.00
CA LEU A 113 0.66 13.95 -5.73
C LEU A 113 2.04 14.09 -5.10
N ILE A 114 2.34 13.31 -4.06
CA ILE A 114 3.61 13.39 -3.33
C ILE A 114 4.79 12.97 -4.24
N THR A 115 4.66 11.87 -4.95
CA THR A 115 5.77 11.34 -5.78
C THR A 115 6.05 12.19 -7.00
N ASN A 116 5.02 12.75 -7.66
CA ASN A 116 5.23 13.65 -8.80
C ASN A 116 5.73 15.03 -8.37
N PHE A 117 5.34 15.51 -7.19
CA PHE A 117 5.99 16.67 -6.57
C PHE A 117 7.48 16.40 -6.32
N GLY A 118 7.81 15.19 -5.85
CA GLY A 118 9.20 14.74 -5.71
C GLY A 118 9.95 14.68 -7.03
N SER A 119 9.32 14.17 -8.10
CA SER A 119 9.89 14.17 -9.45
C SER A 119 10.12 15.60 -9.95
N TRP A 120 9.19 16.52 -9.71
CA TRP A 120 9.37 17.92 -10.06
C TRP A 120 10.59 18.54 -9.35
N LEU A 121 10.70 18.35 -8.04
CA LEU A 121 11.77 18.95 -7.24
C LEU A 121 13.13 18.27 -7.45
N GLY A 122 13.15 16.96 -7.68
CA GLY A 122 14.35 16.13 -7.74
C GLY A 122 14.90 15.89 -9.15
N SER A 123 14.23 16.38 -10.20
CA SER A 123 14.59 16.13 -11.59
C SER A 123 14.96 17.42 -12.32
N PRO A 124 16.11 17.47 -13.01
CA PRO A 124 16.46 18.60 -13.85
C PRO A 124 15.58 18.71 -15.11
N PHE A 125 14.77 17.69 -15.42
CA PHE A 125 13.85 17.71 -16.56
C PHE A 125 12.70 18.72 -16.40
N TYR A 126 12.38 19.12 -15.17
CA TYR A 126 11.27 20.06 -14.91
C TYR A 126 11.79 21.41 -14.42
N THR A 127 11.22 22.48 -14.98
CA THR A 127 11.51 23.84 -14.51
C THR A 127 11.00 24.03 -13.09
N GLN A 128 11.79 24.66 -12.22
CA GLN A 128 11.46 24.88 -10.80
C GLN A 128 10.48 26.06 -10.62
N ASN A 129 9.33 25.96 -11.27
CA ASN A 129 8.21 26.89 -11.20
C ASN A 129 6.88 26.14 -11.34
N ALA A 130 5.76 26.87 -11.25
CA ALA A 130 4.42 26.28 -11.35
C ALA A 130 4.20 25.50 -12.67
N SER A 131 4.74 26.00 -13.79
CA SER A 131 4.61 25.33 -15.09
C SER A 131 5.28 23.96 -15.08
N GLY A 132 6.50 23.85 -14.55
CA GLY A 132 7.20 22.57 -14.48
C GLY A 132 6.53 21.60 -13.52
N LEU A 133 5.91 22.09 -12.44
CA LEU A 133 5.11 21.27 -11.53
C LEU A 133 3.88 20.69 -12.26
N PHE A 134 3.16 21.51 -13.03
CA PHE A 134 2.06 21.03 -13.87
C PHE A 134 2.53 20.01 -14.90
N SER A 135 3.67 20.24 -15.54
CA SER A 135 4.26 19.28 -16.49
C SER A 135 4.56 17.94 -15.82
N ALA A 136 5.12 17.93 -14.60
CA ALA A 136 5.39 16.70 -13.85
C ALA A 136 4.10 15.94 -13.52
N TYR A 137 3.04 16.63 -13.10
CA TYR A 137 1.74 15.99 -12.87
C TYR A 137 1.14 15.43 -14.16
N ILE A 138 1.10 16.20 -15.25
CA ILE A 138 0.56 15.73 -16.53
C ILE A 138 1.30 14.47 -17.02
N ALA A 139 2.63 14.47 -16.93
CA ALA A 139 3.45 13.31 -17.27
C ALA A 139 3.18 12.08 -16.37
N GLY A 140 2.75 12.31 -15.12
CA GLY A 140 2.40 11.27 -14.16
C GLY A 140 1.02 10.62 -14.38
N ILE A 141 0.12 11.22 -15.16
CA ILE A 141 -1.28 10.74 -15.32
C ILE A 141 -1.37 9.28 -15.78
N PRO A 142 -0.60 8.81 -16.80
CA PRO A 142 -0.66 7.41 -17.22
C PRO A 142 -0.30 6.44 -16.08
N PHE A 143 0.71 6.81 -15.29
CA PHE A 143 1.15 6.03 -14.15
C PHE A 143 0.14 6.02 -13.00
N TYR A 144 -0.58 7.13 -12.81
CA TYR A 144 -1.66 7.23 -11.83
C TYR A 144 -2.82 6.29 -12.16
N GLN A 145 -3.19 6.17 -13.44
CA GLN A 145 -4.24 5.24 -13.87
C GLN A 145 -3.86 3.79 -13.52
N TYR A 146 -2.60 3.41 -13.77
CA TYR A 146 -2.07 2.11 -13.40
C TYR A 146 -2.05 1.89 -11.88
N SER A 147 -1.66 2.91 -11.09
CA SER A 147 -1.72 2.86 -9.63
C SER A 147 -3.14 2.63 -9.12
N VAL A 148 -4.14 3.37 -9.62
CA VAL A 148 -5.53 3.22 -9.19
C VAL A 148 -6.06 1.82 -9.46
N ILE A 149 -5.81 1.28 -10.66
CA ILE A 149 -6.24 -0.07 -11.03
C ILE A 149 -5.57 -1.11 -10.14
N GLY A 150 -4.24 -1.01 -9.98
CA GLY A 150 -3.46 -1.91 -9.14
C GLY A 150 -3.92 -1.88 -7.69
N ASP A 151 -4.07 -0.68 -7.11
CA ASP A 151 -4.43 -0.50 -5.70
C ASP A 151 -5.85 -1.00 -5.40
N LEU A 152 -6.80 -0.78 -6.30
CA LEU A 152 -8.15 -1.32 -6.14
C LEU A 152 -8.15 -2.86 -6.24
N ALA A 153 -7.46 -3.43 -7.23
CA ALA A 153 -7.39 -4.87 -7.40
C ALA A 153 -6.71 -5.55 -6.21
N PHE A 154 -5.52 -5.09 -5.83
CA PHE A 154 -4.76 -5.68 -4.72
C PHE A 154 -5.41 -5.42 -3.36
N ALA A 155 -6.02 -4.25 -3.11
CA ALA A 155 -6.78 -4.03 -1.89
C ALA A 155 -7.99 -4.98 -1.82
N GLY A 156 -8.71 -5.16 -2.92
CA GLY A 156 -9.78 -6.15 -3.01
C GLY A 156 -9.31 -7.56 -2.64
N ILE A 157 -8.17 -7.99 -3.20
CA ILE A 157 -7.56 -9.29 -2.89
C ILE A 157 -7.16 -9.39 -1.41
N PHE A 158 -6.41 -8.41 -0.88
CA PHE A 158 -5.86 -8.48 0.48
C PHE A 158 -6.94 -8.43 1.55
N PHE A 159 -7.85 -7.44 1.47
CA PHE A 159 -8.96 -7.33 2.41
C PHE A 159 -9.97 -8.47 2.23
N GLY A 160 -10.24 -8.90 0.99
CA GLY A 160 -11.13 -10.02 0.69
C GLY A 160 -10.62 -11.35 1.24
N ALA A 161 -9.38 -11.70 0.93
CA ALA A 161 -8.73 -12.92 1.40
C ALA A 161 -8.66 -12.97 2.94
N TYR A 162 -8.29 -11.85 3.58
CA TYR A 162 -8.28 -11.76 5.03
C TYR A 162 -9.67 -11.98 5.65
N ASN A 163 -10.70 -11.32 5.10
CA ASN A 163 -12.07 -11.47 5.60
C ASN A 163 -12.60 -12.90 5.42
N LEU A 164 -12.25 -13.58 4.33
CA LEU A 164 -12.60 -14.99 4.11
C LEU A 164 -11.87 -15.91 5.10
N ALA A 165 -10.56 -15.74 5.26
CA ALA A 165 -9.75 -16.54 6.19
C ALA A 165 -10.24 -16.39 7.64
N ALA A 166 -10.57 -15.17 8.06
CA ALA A 166 -11.10 -14.89 9.39
C ALA A 166 -12.48 -15.54 9.63
N ARG A 167 -13.33 -15.62 8.60
CA ARG A 167 -14.64 -16.30 8.66
C ARG A 167 -14.51 -17.82 8.74
N HIS A 168 -13.57 -18.42 8.01
CA HIS A 168 -13.36 -19.87 8.07
C HIS A 168 -12.69 -20.31 9.38
N GLY A 169 -11.71 -19.56 9.90
CA GLY A 169 -11.08 -19.84 11.19
C GLY A 169 -12.03 -19.76 12.39
N THR A 170 -13.09 -18.95 12.29
CA THR A 170 -14.15 -18.88 13.30
C THR A 170 -15.20 -19.99 13.16
N ARG A 171 -15.50 -20.44 11.92
CA ARG A 171 -16.52 -21.47 11.65
C ARG A 171 -16.06 -22.88 12.01
N THR A 172 -14.78 -23.23 11.81
CA THR A 172 -14.24 -24.56 12.17
C THR A 172 -14.25 -24.80 13.68
N LYS A 173 -14.21 -23.74 14.51
CA LYS A 173 -14.31 -23.84 15.97
C LYS A 173 -15.74 -24.02 16.48
N ALA A 174 -16.75 -23.62 15.71
CA ALA A 174 -18.15 -23.76 16.10
C ALA A 174 -18.71 -25.15 15.81
N SER A 175 -18.11 -25.90 14.87
CA SER A 175 -18.48 -27.29 14.55
C SER A 175 -17.72 -28.34 15.37
N SER A 176 -16.80 -27.92 16.24
CA SER A 176 -16.00 -28.79 17.12
C SER A 176 -16.38 -28.65 18.61
N LEU A 177 -17.51 -28.01 18.89
CA LEU A 177 -18.16 -27.89 20.20
C LEU A 177 -19.53 -28.55 20.12
#